data_AF-A0A6F9AVT5-F1
#
_entry.id   AF-A0A6F9AVT5-F1
#
_cell.length_a   1.000
_cell.length_b   1.000
_cell.length_c   1.000
_cell.angle_alpha   90.00
_cell.angle_beta   90.00
_cell.angle_gamma   90.00
#
_symmetry.space_group_name_H-M   'P 1'
#
loop_
_entity.id
_entity.type
_entity.pdbx_description
1 polymer ?
#
loop_
_entity_poly.entity_id
_entity_poly.type
_entity_poly.pdbx_seq_one_letter_code
_entity_poly.pdbx_strand_id
1 'polypeptide(L)'
;MATSAVPSDNLPTYKLVVVGDGGVGKILDTAGQEEFSAMREQYMRTGDGFLIVFSVTDKASFEHVDRFHQLILRVKDRESFPMVLVANKVDLLHLRKIPSDQGREMASKHSIAYIETSAKDPAMNVDKAFHELVRVIRQQIPERSQKKKRITKWRADRSTVSHRLHCVVL
;
A
#
# COMPACT_ATOMS: atom_id res chain seq x y z
N MET A 1 -32.03 -24.69 -5.34
CA MET A 1 -31.62 -23.48 -4.60
C MET A 1 -30.44 -22.88 -5.36
N ALA A 2 -30.68 -21.83 -6.14
CA ALA A 2 -29.66 -21.21 -6.98
C ALA A 2 -28.80 -20.27 -6.12
N THR A 3 -27.51 -20.59 -5.97
CA THR A 3 -26.51 -19.64 -5.49
C THR A 3 -26.33 -18.60 -6.58
N SER A 4 -26.92 -17.41 -6.41
CA SER A 4 -26.70 -16.28 -7.29
C SER A 4 -25.21 -15.90 -7.21
N ALA A 5 -24.46 -16.18 -8.28
CA ALA A 5 -23.12 -15.67 -8.44
C ALA A 5 -23.15 -14.15 -8.28
N VAL A 6 -22.35 -13.62 -7.36
CA VAL A 6 -22.19 -12.17 -7.19
C VAL A 6 -21.61 -11.64 -8.51
N PRO A 7 -22.27 -10.67 -9.18
CA PRO A 7 -21.78 -10.13 -10.43
C PRO A 7 -20.37 -9.57 -10.25
N SER A 8 -19.47 -9.94 -11.17
CA SER A 8 -18.04 -9.62 -11.14
C SER A 8 -17.73 -8.12 -11.06
N ASP A 9 -18.72 -7.29 -11.41
CA ASP A 9 -18.65 -5.82 -11.40
C ASP A 9 -18.79 -5.18 -10.01
N ASN A 10 -19.03 -5.97 -8.95
CA ASN A 10 -19.23 -5.47 -7.59
C ASN A 10 -18.20 -5.99 -6.57
N LEU A 11 -17.05 -6.49 -7.03
CA LEU A 11 -15.96 -6.86 -6.14
C LEU A 11 -15.30 -5.59 -5.57
N PRO A 12 -15.20 -5.45 -4.24
CA PRO A 12 -14.51 -4.32 -3.63
C PRO A 12 -13.07 -4.30 -4.10
N THR A 13 -12.69 -3.24 -4.81
CA THR A 13 -11.34 -3.11 -5.39
C THR A 13 -10.48 -2.31 -4.43
N TYR A 14 -9.74 -3.00 -3.57
CA TYR A 14 -8.70 -2.39 -2.75
C TYR A 14 -7.33 -2.93 -3.18
N LYS A 15 -6.32 -2.07 -3.15
CA LYS A 15 -4.94 -2.45 -3.48
C LYS A 15 -4.06 -2.23 -2.26
N LEU A 16 -3.32 -3.26 -1.86
CA LEU A 16 -2.26 -3.15 -0.86
C LEU A 16 -0.93 -3.13 -1.59
N VAL A 17 -0.19 -2.03 -1.51
CA VAL A 17 1.14 -1.94 -2.11
C VAL A 17 2.18 -2.13 -1.02
N VAL A 18 3.04 -3.13 -1.19
CA VAL A 18 4.09 -3.45 -0.22
C VAL A 18 5.42 -2.91 -0.74
N VAL A 19 6.15 -2.12 0.05
CA VAL A 19 7.48 -1.61 -0.32
C VAL A 19 8.57 -2.31 0.49
N GLY A 20 9.69 -2.69 -0.15
CA GLY A 20 10.80 -3.42 0.48
C GLY A 20 12.18 -2.83 0.17
N ASP A 21 13.20 -3.25 0.93
CA ASP A 21 14.59 -2.76 0.93
C ASP A 21 15.33 -2.97 -0.42
N GLY A 22 15.02 -2.13 -1.41
CA GLY A 22 15.63 -2.15 -2.75
C GLY A 22 14.82 -1.47 -3.86
N GLY A 23 13.54 -1.12 -3.61
CA GLY A 23 12.69 -0.46 -4.61
C GLY A 23 11.19 -0.49 -4.26
N VAL A 24 10.35 0.00 -5.17
CA VAL A 24 8.88 -0.14 -5.07
C VAL A 24 8.57 -1.64 -5.14
N GLY A 25 8.01 -2.19 -4.06
CA GLY A 25 7.71 -3.62 -3.98
C GLY A 25 6.36 -3.96 -4.63
N LYS A 26 6.01 -5.24 -4.56
CA LYS A 26 4.90 -5.84 -5.31
C LYS A 26 3.54 -5.22 -4.94
N ILE A 27 2.73 -4.93 -5.96
CA ILE A 27 1.32 -4.56 -5.82
C ILE A 27 0.53 -5.84 -5.60
N LEU A 28 -0.21 -5.92 -4.48
CA LEU A 28 -1.16 -7.00 -4.24
C LEU A 28 -2.53 -6.51 -4.70
N ASP A 29 -2.96 -6.98 -5.86
CA ASP A 29 -4.36 -6.84 -6.26
C ASP A 29 -5.19 -7.84 -5.47
N THR A 30 -6.22 -7.35 -4.78
CA THR A 30 -7.00 -8.17 -3.85
C THR A 30 -8.49 -8.14 -4.19
N ALA A 31 -8.80 -8.09 -5.48
CA ALA A 31 -10.17 -8.34 -5.94
C ALA A 31 -10.53 -9.82 -5.69
N GLY A 32 -11.57 -10.08 -4.89
CA GLY A 32 -12.36 -11.31 -4.98
C GLY A 32 -11.76 -12.62 -4.50
N GLN A 33 -10.56 -12.63 -3.93
CA GLN A 33 -10.04 -13.82 -3.23
C GLN A 33 -9.67 -13.44 -1.80
N GLU A 34 -10.67 -13.50 -0.92
CA GLU A 34 -10.44 -13.64 0.53
C GLU A 34 -9.68 -14.96 0.86
N GLU A 35 -9.47 -15.84 -0.13
CA GLU A 35 -9.04 -17.24 0.02
C GLU A 35 -7.54 -17.52 -0.16
N PHE A 36 -6.68 -16.55 -0.47
CA PHE A 36 -5.21 -16.74 -0.46
C PHE A 36 -4.54 -16.01 0.71
N SER A 37 -4.85 -16.46 1.92
CA SER A 37 -4.33 -15.90 3.19
C SER A 37 -2.82 -16.04 3.34
N ALA A 38 -2.22 -17.16 2.92
CA ALA A 38 -0.80 -17.45 3.17
C ALA A 38 0.18 -16.53 2.41
N MET A 39 -0.09 -16.26 1.12
CA MET A 39 0.77 -15.38 0.31
C MET A 39 0.68 -13.92 0.79
N ARG A 40 -0.53 -13.46 1.11
CA ARG A 40 -0.78 -12.11 1.65
C ARG A 40 -0.03 -11.91 2.97
N GLU A 41 -0.14 -12.88 3.88
CA GLU A 41 0.59 -12.83 5.15
C GLU A 41 2.10 -12.82 4.95
N GLN A 42 2.65 -13.59 4.01
CA GLN A 42 4.08 -13.58 3.73
C GLN A 42 4.58 -12.20 3.30
N TYR A 43 3.85 -11.51 2.42
CA TYR A 43 4.19 -10.14 2.02
C TYR A 43 4.01 -9.15 3.15
N MET A 44 2.97 -9.31 3.97
CA MET A 44 2.80 -8.51 5.18
C MET A 44 3.95 -8.72 6.17
N ARG A 45 4.49 -9.95 6.31
CA ARG A 45 5.63 -10.23 7.19
C ARG A 45 6.92 -9.59 6.69
N THR A 46 7.19 -9.61 5.39
CA THR A 46 8.48 -9.12 4.84
C THR A 46 8.49 -7.65 4.43
N GLY A 47 7.33 -7.02 4.21
CA GLY A 47 7.26 -5.62 3.75
C GLY A 47 7.81 -4.59 4.74
N ASP A 48 8.54 -3.58 4.28
CA ASP A 48 9.07 -2.51 5.13
C ASP A 48 8.05 -1.36 5.33
N GLY A 49 7.03 -1.27 4.48
CA GLY A 49 5.91 -0.34 4.61
C GLY A 49 4.76 -0.65 3.64
N PHE A 50 3.60 -0.03 3.87
CA PHE A 50 2.36 -0.32 3.11
C PHE A 50 1.61 0.94 2.66
N LEU A 51 1.12 0.94 1.42
CA LEU A 51 0.04 1.82 0.99
C LEU A 51 -1.29 1.07 1.12
N ILE A 52 -2.21 1.60 1.91
CA ILE A 52 -3.58 1.11 1.98
C ILE A 52 -4.41 1.93 0.99
N VAL A 53 -4.78 1.34 -0.14
CA VAL A 53 -5.46 2.07 -1.22
C VAL A 53 -6.94 1.68 -1.28
N PHE A 54 -7.81 2.68 -1.18
CA PHE A 54 -9.25 2.55 -1.45
C PHE A 54 -9.67 3.43 -2.63
N SER A 55 -10.82 3.16 -3.23
CA SER A 55 -11.39 3.98 -4.30
C SER A 55 -12.46 4.91 -3.74
N VAL A 56 -12.40 6.21 -4.04
CA VAL A 56 -13.42 7.17 -3.55
C VAL A 56 -14.82 6.89 -4.10
N THR A 57 -14.94 6.07 -5.14
CA THR A 57 -16.20 5.65 -5.77
C THR A 57 -16.76 4.34 -5.21
N ASP A 58 -16.02 3.68 -4.32
CA ASP A 58 -16.36 2.35 -3.78
C ASP A 58 -16.31 2.38 -2.26
N LYS A 59 -17.49 2.44 -1.64
CA LYS A 59 -17.65 2.46 -0.18
C LYS A 59 -17.15 1.17 0.47
N ALA A 60 -17.34 0.02 -0.17
CA ALA A 60 -16.87 -1.24 0.39
C ALA A 60 -15.33 -1.28 0.48
N SER A 61 -14.61 -0.70 -0.50
CA SER A 61 -13.15 -0.57 -0.41
C SER A 61 -12.70 0.28 0.79
N PHE A 62 -13.47 1.32 1.16
CA PHE A 62 -13.18 2.18 2.31
C PHE A 62 -13.44 1.48 3.64
N GLU A 63 -14.52 0.70 3.74
CA GLU A 63 -14.87 -0.07 4.95
C GLU A 63 -13.79 -1.12 5.31
N HIS A 64 -13.01 -1.59 4.34
CA HIS A 64 -11.92 -2.52 4.58
C HIS A 64 -10.63 -1.88 5.14
N VAL A 65 -10.50 -0.55 5.11
CA VAL A 65 -9.27 0.15 5.54
C VAL A 65 -8.89 -0.19 6.98
N ASP A 66 -9.87 -0.15 7.90
CA ASP A 66 -9.66 -0.45 9.32
C ASP A 66 -9.17 -1.89 9.54
N ARG A 67 -9.78 -2.83 8.81
CA ARG A 67 -9.41 -4.25 8.84
C ARG A 67 -7.98 -4.47 8.36
N PHE A 68 -7.57 -3.82 7.27
CA PHE A 68 -6.21 -3.95 6.75
C PHE A 68 -5.17 -3.35 7.69
N HIS A 69 -5.46 -2.18 8.24
CA HIS A 69 -4.58 -1.54 9.21
C HIS A 69 -4.33 -2.46 10.41
N GLN A 70 -5.40 -2.99 11.02
CA GLN A 70 -5.30 -3.91 12.15
C GLN A 70 -4.57 -5.22 11.80
N LEU A 71 -4.86 -5.77 10.61
CA LEU A 71 -4.20 -7.00 10.15
C LEU A 71 -2.70 -6.79 9.95
N ILE A 72 -2.27 -5.67 9.35
CA ILE A 72 -0.86 -5.34 9.17
C ILE A 72 -0.16 -5.25 10.53
N LEU A 73 -0.73 -4.49 11.48
CA LEU A 73 -0.15 -4.37 12.82
C LEU A 73 -0.03 -5.72 13.54
N ARG A 74 -1.06 -6.56 13.44
CA ARG A 74 -1.06 -7.92 14.00
C ARG A 74 0.03 -8.80 13.37
N VAL A 75 0.16 -8.79 12.05
CA VAL A 75 1.19 -9.59 11.35
C VAL A 75 2.60 -9.07 11.64
N LYS A 76 2.74 -7.75 11.84
CA LYS A 76 4.01 -7.12 12.21
C LYS A 76 4.36 -7.24 13.69
N ASP A 77 3.40 -7.61 14.53
CA ASP A 77 3.53 -7.64 15.98
C ASP A 77 4.03 -6.31 16.54
N ARG A 78 3.36 -5.21 16.14
CA ARG A 78 3.73 -3.83 16.50
C ARG A 78 2.49 -2.95 16.72
N GLU A 79 2.63 -1.94 17.57
CA GLU A 79 1.60 -0.91 17.78
C GLU A 79 1.56 0.13 16.65
N SER A 80 2.70 0.34 15.97
CA SER A 80 2.79 1.23 14.81
C SER A 80 3.72 0.64 13.73
N PHE A 81 3.41 0.93 12.47
CA PHE A 81 4.19 0.47 11.32
C PHE A 81 4.08 1.49 10.17
N PRO A 82 5.07 1.63 9.27
CA PRO A 82 5.01 2.60 8.18
C PRO A 82 3.86 2.30 7.23
N MET A 83 2.86 3.16 7.25
CA MET A 83 1.64 3.03 6.45
C MET A 83 1.18 4.40 5.95
N VAL A 84 0.60 4.43 4.76
CA VAL A 84 -0.06 5.62 4.19
C VAL A 84 -1.42 5.21 3.64
N LEU A 85 -2.46 5.95 4.01
CA LEU A 85 -3.80 5.80 3.44
C LEU A 85 -3.89 6.58 2.13
N VAL A 86 -4.32 5.90 1.08
CA VAL A 86 -4.42 6.46 -0.27
C VAL A 86 -5.85 6.37 -0.78
N ALA A 87 -6.45 7.53 -1.05
CA ALA A 87 -7.73 7.64 -1.73
C ALA A 87 -7.47 7.74 -3.23
N ASN A 88 -7.90 6.74 -4.01
CA ASN A 88 -7.69 6.68 -5.46
C ASN A 88 -8.98 7.04 -6.23
N LYS A 89 -8.83 7.32 -7.53
CA LYS A 89 -9.90 7.70 -8.47
C LYS A 89 -10.58 9.03 -8.13
N VAL A 90 -9.84 9.98 -7.56
CA VAL A 90 -10.41 11.29 -7.16
C VAL A 90 -10.82 12.18 -8.34
N ASP A 91 -10.39 11.85 -9.55
CA ASP A 91 -10.85 12.44 -10.80
C ASP A 91 -12.34 12.15 -11.09
N LEU A 92 -12.90 11.09 -10.51
CA LEU A 92 -14.31 10.71 -10.66
C LEU A 92 -15.20 11.43 -9.64
N LEU A 93 -15.14 12.76 -9.59
CA LEU A 93 -15.87 13.59 -8.62
C LEU A 93 -17.38 13.29 -8.60
N HIS A 94 -17.98 13.07 -9.78
CA HIS A 94 -19.41 12.77 -9.95
C HIS A 94 -19.81 11.38 -9.43
N LEU A 95 -18.85 10.46 -9.27
CA LEU A 95 -19.06 9.12 -8.71
C LEU A 95 -18.52 9.00 -7.28
N ARG A 96 -18.01 10.09 -6.69
CA ARG A 96 -17.44 10.09 -5.36
C ARG A 96 -18.52 9.74 -4.34
N LYS A 97 -18.31 8.63 -3.63
CA LYS A 97 -19.14 8.17 -2.51
C LYS A 97 -18.51 8.49 -1.16
N ILE A 98 -17.18 8.67 -1.10
CA ILE A 98 -16.42 8.95 0.11
C ILE A 98 -15.89 10.39 0.06
N PRO A 99 -16.36 11.30 0.94
CA PRO A 99 -15.82 12.66 1.06
C PRO A 99 -14.37 12.65 1.55
N SER A 100 -13.59 13.67 1.16
CA SER A 100 -12.18 13.79 1.58
C SER A 100 -12.03 13.85 3.10
N ASP A 101 -12.97 14.50 3.80
CA ASP A 101 -12.91 14.64 5.26
C ASP A 101 -13.07 13.28 5.97
N GLN A 102 -13.91 12.39 5.43
CA GLN A 102 -14.04 11.03 5.96
C GLN A 102 -12.74 10.23 5.79
N GLY A 103 -12.04 10.42 4.67
CA GLY A 103 -10.71 9.83 4.45
C GLY A 103 -9.66 10.38 5.43
N ARG A 104 -9.66 11.69 5.69
CA ARG A 104 -8.77 12.34 6.67
C ARG A 104 -9.05 11.89 8.10
N GLU A 105 -10.32 11.72 8.46
CA GLU A 105 -10.73 11.22 9.77
C GLU A 105 -10.24 9.79 9.99
N MET A 106 -10.41 8.91 8.99
CA MET A 106 -9.89 7.54 9.03
C MET A 106 -8.36 7.50 9.19
N ALA A 107 -7.64 8.35 8.46
CA ALA A 107 -6.19 8.43 8.58
C ALA A 107 -5.75 8.96 9.96
N SER A 108 -6.47 9.94 10.50
CA SER A 108 -6.23 10.51 11.83
C SER A 108 -6.49 9.49 12.94
N LYS A 109 -7.57 8.70 12.83
CA LYS A 109 -7.88 7.58 13.73
C LYS A 109 -6.72 6.59 13.82
N HIS A 110 -6.05 6.33 12.70
CA HIS A 110 -4.93 5.38 12.62
C HIS A 110 -3.55 6.02 12.77
N SER A 111 -3.46 7.34 12.92
CA SER A 111 -2.18 8.09 12.98
C SER A 111 -1.27 7.83 11.75
N ILE A 112 -1.86 7.76 10.55
CA ILE A 112 -1.16 7.56 9.28
C ILE A 112 -1.40 8.75 8.33
N ALA A 113 -0.53 8.93 7.34
CA ALA A 113 -0.70 9.99 6.35
C ALA A 113 -1.88 9.67 5.40
N TYR A 114 -2.55 10.72 4.90
CA TYR A 114 -3.63 10.62 3.91
C TYR A 114 -3.24 11.33 2.62
N ILE A 115 -3.36 10.64 1.47
CA ILE A 115 -3.05 11.21 0.15
C ILE A 115 -4.16 10.85 -0.83
N GLU A 116 -4.70 11.87 -1.52
CA GLU A 116 -5.62 11.71 -2.64
C GLU A 116 -4.85 11.57 -3.95
N THR A 117 -5.20 10.59 -4.77
CA THR A 117 -4.51 10.19 -5.99
C THR A 117 -5.48 9.92 -7.15
N SER A 118 -4.99 10.11 -8.37
CA SER A 118 -5.63 9.61 -9.58
C SER A 118 -4.58 8.90 -10.44
N ALA A 119 -4.90 7.70 -10.88
CA ALA A 119 -4.11 6.97 -11.88
C ALA A 119 -4.52 7.32 -13.33
N LYS A 120 -5.56 8.15 -13.52
CA LYS A 120 -5.98 8.63 -14.83
C LYS A 120 -4.92 9.59 -15.37
N ASP A 121 -4.62 9.51 -16.65
CA ASP A 121 -3.67 10.42 -17.28
C ASP A 121 -4.26 11.85 -17.40
N PRO A 122 -3.52 12.90 -16.97
CA PRO A 122 -2.22 12.84 -16.29
C PRO A 122 -2.35 12.38 -14.83
N ALA A 123 -1.49 11.43 -14.42
CA ALA A 123 -1.53 10.88 -13.08
C ALA A 123 -1.30 11.96 -12.01
N MET A 124 -2.06 11.89 -10.92
CA MET A 124 -2.02 12.86 -9.83
C MET A 124 -1.59 12.20 -8.53
N ASN A 125 -0.57 12.77 -7.87
CA ASN A 125 -0.09 12.43 -6.53
C ASN A 125 0.36 10.96 -6.31
N VAL A 126 0.41 10.13 -7.35
CA VAL A 126 0.88 8.74 -7.24
C VAL A 126 2.32 8.70 -6.71
N ASP A 127 3.22 9.48 -7.32
CA ASP A 127 4.62 9.60 -6.85
C ASP A 127 4.71 10.14 -5.43
N LYS A 128 3.85 11.10 -5.09
CA LYS A 128 3.78 11.68 -3.74
C LYS A 128 3.43 10.61 -2.69
N ALA A 129 2.51 9.70 -2.99
CA ALA A 129 2.15 8.60 -2.09
C ALA A 129 3.34 7.66 -1.83
N PHE A 130 4.08 7.29 -2.87
CA PHE A 130 5.28 6.46 -2.73
C PHE A 130 6.41 7.17 -1.97
N HIS A 131 6.67 8.44 -2.30
CA HIS A 131 7.69 9.24 -1.60
C HIS A 131 7.36 9.40 -0.12
N GLU A 132 6.10 9.64 0.21
CA GLU A 132 5.65 9.76 1.59
C GLU A 132 5.86 8.45 2.36
N LEU A 133 5.51 7.30 1.77
CA LEU A 133 5.74 6.01 2.42
C LEU A 133 7.23 5.77 2.67
N VAL A 134 8.09 6.01 1.67
CA VAL A 134 9.55 5.87 1.83
C VAL A 134 10.08 6.80 2.92
N ARG A 135 9.55 8.03 3.03
CA ARG A 135 9.90 8.97 4.09
C ARG A 135 9.57 8.39 5.47
N VAL A 136 8.37 7.86 5.66
CA VAL A 136 7.93 7.27 6.95
C VAL A 136 8.75 6.02 7.29
N ILE A 137 9.05 5.14 6.32
CA ILE A 137 9.90 3.96 6.53
C ILE A 137 11.28 4.38 7.07
N ARG A 138 11.92 5.38 6.45
CA ARG A 138 13.25 5.85 6.86
C ARG A 138 13.27 6.44 8.26
N GLN A 139 12.17 7.03 8.73
CA GLN A 139 12.07 7.61 10.07
C GLN A 139 12.02 6.54 11.18
N GLN A 140 11.55 5.32 10.85
CA GLN A 140 11.43 4.23 11.82
C GLN A 140 12.66 3.32 11.91
N ILE A 141 13.68 3.51 11.06
CA ILE A 141 14.93 2.75 11.11
C ILE A 141 15.94 3.51 11.98
N PRO A 142 16.16 3.13 13.26
CA PRO A 142 17.26 3.70 14.04
C PRO A 142 18.61 3.37 13.39
N GLU A 143 19.52 4.35 13.33
CA GLU A 143 20.83 4.28 12.67
C GLU A 143 21.66 3.02 13.02
N ARG A 144 21.41 2.40 14.19
CA ARG A 144 22.10 1.18 14.65
C ARG A 144 21.91 -0.04 13.75
N SER A 145 20.81 -0.15 13.00
CA SER A 145 20.55 -1.30 12.11
C SER A 145 21.20 -1.19 10.73
N GLN A 146 21.61 0.02 10.32
CA GLN A 146 22.28 0.23 9.02
C GLN A 146 23.70 -0.34 8.99
N LYS A 147 24.41 -0.39 10.14
CA LYS A 147 25.77 -0.97 10.22
C LYS A 147 25.80 -2.50 10.09
N LYS A 148 24.77 -3.22 10.56
CA LYS A 148 24.73 -4.70 10.46
C LYS A 148 24.50 -5.19 9.03
N LYS A 149 23.68 -4.49 8.23
CA LYS A 149 23.45 -4.86 6.81
C LYS A 149 24.65 -4.52 5.90
N ARG A 150 25.52 -3.59 6.30
CA ARG A 150 26.74 -3.26 5.54
C ARG A 150 27.88 -4.27 5.71
N ILE A 151 27.89 -5.06 6.78
CA ILE A 151 28.98 -6.02 7.07
C ILE A 151 28.81 -7.35 6.30
N THR A 152 27.60 -7.72 5.87
CA THR A 152 27.38 -8.96 5.10
C THR A 152 27.54 -8.81 3.58
N LYS A 153 27.82 -7.59 3.07
CA LYS A 153 28.02 -7.35 1.64
C LYS A 153 29.51 -7.19 1.30
N TRP A 154 30.27 -8.27 1.45
CA TRP A 154 31.55 -8.45 0.77
C TRP A 154 31.74 -9.90 0.31
N ARG A 155 31.38 -10.15 -0.95
CA ARG A 155 32.16 -10.95 -1.91
C ARG A 155 31.67 -10.57 -3.31
N ALA A 156 32.65 -10.34 -4.19
CA ALA A 156 32.60 -9.53 -5.39
C ALA A 156 31.92 -10.21 -6.59
N ASP A 157 31.33 -9.41 -7.48
CA ASP A 157 31.73 -9.40 -8.89
C ASP A 157 31.38 -8.06 -9.58
N ARG A 158 32.24 -7.63 -10.50
CA ARG A 158 32.20 -6.37 -11.25
C ARG A 158 31.38 -6.55 -12.53
N SER A 159 30.35 -5.72 -12.73
CA SER A 159 30.08 -5.11 -14.03
C SER A 159 29.01 -4.02 -13.90
N THR A 160 29.44 -2.79 -14.16
CA THR A 160 28.67 -1.57 -14.41
C THR A 160 27.48 -1.78 -15.34
N VAL A 161 26.24 -1.48 -14.92
CA VAL A 161 25.21 -0.88 -15.79
C VAL A 161 24.28 0.02 -14.96
N SER A 162 24.12 1.24 -15.48
CA SER A 162 23.33 2.37 -15.04
C SER A 162 21.94 2.04 -14.46
N HIS A 163 21.64 2.61 -13.30
CA HIS A 163 20.31 2.67 -12.71
C HIS A 163 19.31 3.28 -13.71
N ARG A 164 18.37 2.47 -14.21
CA ARG A 164 17.10 2.95 -14.73
C ARG A 164 15.98 2.35 -13.89
N LEU A 165 15.41 3.19 -13.04
CA LEU A 165 14.17 2.94 -12.32
C LEU A 165 13.06 2.90 -13.37
N HIS A 166 12.62 1.69 -13.75
CA HIS A 166 11.38 1.52 -14.48
C HIS A 166 10.29 1.11 -13.48
N CYS A 167 9.38 2.05 -13.25
CA CYS A 167 8.14 1.82 -12.52
C CYS A 167 7.21 1.02 -13.45
N VAL A 168 6.85 -0.20 -13.07
CA VAL A 168 5.75 -0.94 -13.71
C VAL A 168 4.60 -0.94 -12.71
N VAL A 169 3.63 -0.07 -12.94
CA VAL A 169 2.32 -0.16 -12.32
C VAL A 169 1.55 -1.19 -13.14
N LEU A 170 1.14 -2.28 -12.49
CA LEU A 170 0.13 -3.19 -13.02
C LEU A 170 -1.28 -2.68 -12.65
#